data_AF-A0A6V7XQM8-F1
#
_entry.id   AF-A0A6V7XQM8-F1
#
_cell.length_a   1.000
_cell.length_b   1.000
_cell.length_c   1.000
_cell.angle_alpha   90.00
_cell.angle_beta   90.00
_cell.angle_gamma   90.00
#
_symmetry.space_group_name_H-M   'P 1'
#
loop_
_entity.id
_entity.type
_entity.pdbx_description
1 polymer ?
#
loop_
_entity_poly.entity_id
_entity_poly.type
_entity_poly.pdbx_seq_one_letter_code
_entity_poly.pdbx_strand_id
1 'polypeptide(L)'
;MQTNVWPTMKWIDYQMKWNPSDYENIRTIRVPPEKVWLPDIVLFNNADGNYEVSFYSNVVIESNGEMLWVPPAIYKSSCIIDVEFFPFDEQTCAMIFGSWTFNKNEVIISYLGNKRQVELNDYSESAIWDLMEVPGQLIHQKSKISYQIKIRRKTLFYTVILIIPTVLMAFLSMLVFYLPAEANEKITLAISILLALVVFLLLVSKILPPTSDTIPLMAKYLLMIFVLNIITIIVTVIIINIYFRGPTTHKMPPWVYSIFICKLPLLLMMNRPQNVNKDFNSKKFSLNSSTIQTKQNFKPGKFIEMNKTKKYFHHPNCSEFIEPLIYLQKQEKHKQRLRKRRMSQPVVTPAPFPSHRELGTEDSELLNDQVLKAMDAVDCITEHLRRENINKKIREEWRFVAMVIDRLLLYIFFGVTVGGTIGILCSAPNIFENVNQTQVITQLKRSAEAEMKF
;
A
#
# COMPACT_ATOMS: atom_id res chain seq x y z
N MET A 1 -3.47 20.19 -27.59
CA MET A 1 -3.58 18.98 -28.43
C MET A 1 -2.84 19.23 -29.73
N GLN A 2 -2.02 18.29 -30.21
CA GLN A 2 -1.29 18.42 -31.47
C GLN A 2 -1.85 17.42 -32.49
N THR A 3 -2.17 17.88 -33.70
CA THR A 3 -2.77 17.06 -34.76
C THR A 3 -2.15 17.37 -36.11
N ASN A 4 -1.87 16.33 -36.91
CA ASN A 4 -1.57 16.48 -38.33
C ASN A 4 -2.87 16.32 -39.13
N VAL A 5 -3.26 17.35 -39.86
CA VAL A 5 -4.53 17.38 -40.59
C VAL A 5 -4.36 17.99 -41.97
N TRP A 6 -5.27 17.61 -42.87
CA TRP A 6 -5.37 18.14 -44.23
C TRP A 6 -6.67 18.95 -44.35
N PRO A 7 -6.67 20.25 -43.98
CA PRO A 7 -7.81 21.13 -44.20
C PRO A 7 -8.13 21.16 -45.70
N THR A 8 -9.28 20.61 -46.08
CA THR A 8 -9.73 20.58 -47.48
C THR A 8 -10.65 21.75 -47.72
N MET A 9 -10.20 22.72 -48.50
CA MET A 9 -10.95 23.93 -48.82
C MET A 9 -11.35 23.91 -50.29
N LYS A 10 -12.65 24.14 -50.55
CA LYS A 10 -13.20 24.27 -51.90
C LYS A 10 -14.02 25.56 -51.99
N TRP A 11 -13.74 26.39 -52.99
CA TRP A 11 -14.50 27.61 -53.28
C TRP A 11 -14.59 27.81 -54.79
N ILE A 12 -15.37 28.81 -55.22
CA ILE A 12 -15.51 29.17 -56.63
C ILE A 12 -14.94 30.57 -56.81
N ASP A 13 -14.03 30.73 -57.77
CA ASP A 13 -13.55 32.01 -58.24
C ASP A 13 -14.09 32.27 -59.65
N TYR A 14 -14.81 33.37 -59.82
CA TYR A 14 -15.41 33.71 -61.12
C TYR A 14 -14.38 34.21 -62.14
N GLN A 15 -13.21 34.69 -61.68
CA GLN A 15 -12.14 35.18 -62.56
C GLN A 15 -11.32 34.03 -63.16
N MET A 16 -11.32 32.87 -62.50
CA MET A 16 -10.55 31.68 -62.90
C MET A 16 -11.35 30.70 -63.78
N LYS A 17 -12.30 31.21 -64.59
CA LYS A 17 -13.09 30.41 -65.52
C LYS A 17 -12.54 30.52 -66.94
N TRP A 18 -12.44 29.40 -67.65
CA TRP A 18 -12.07 29.38 -69.08
C TRP A 18 -12.83 28.29 -69.81
N ASN A 19 -12.97 28.45 -71.13
CA ASN A 19 -13.54 27.41 -71.97
C ASN A 19 -12.42 26.44 -72.40
N PRO A 20 -12.49 25.14 -72.05
CA PRO A 20 -11.46 24.17 -72.44
C PRO A 20 -11.20 24.11 -73.95
N SER A 21 -12.22 24.37 -74.78
CA SER A 21 -12.08 24.32 -76.24
C SER A 21 -11.09 25.34 -76.80
N ASP A 22 -10.87 26.46 -76.10
CA ASP A 22 -9.94 27.52 -76.52
C ASP A 22 -8.48 27.21 -76.11
N TYR A 23 -8.29 26.22 -75.23
CA TYR A 23 -7.00 25.88 -74.60
C TYR A 23 -6.75 24.37 -74.66
N GLU A 24 -6.83 23.76 -75.84
CA GLU A 24 -6.48 22.34 -76.09
C GLU A 24 -7.20 21.34 -75.15
N ASN A 25 -8.45 21.64 -74.76
CA ASN A 25 -9.25 20.86 -73.81
C ASN A 25 -8.63 20.71 -72.42
N ILE A 26 -7.78 21.64 -71.99
CA ILE A 26 -7.26 21.70 -70.62
C ILE A 26 -8.43 22.00 -69.67
N ARG A 27 -8.76 21.04 -68.79
CA ARG A 27 -9.85 21.18 -67.81
C ARG A 27 -9.38 21.56 -66.42
N THR A 28 -8.12 21.29 -66.10
CA THR A 28 -7.56 21.50 -64.76
C THR A 28 -6.15 22.05 -64.84
N ILE A 29 -5.83 23.03 -64.01
CA ILE A 29 -4.48 23.57 -63.86
C ILE A 29 -4.06 23.57 -62.40
N ARG A 30 -2.74 23.57 -62.15
CA ARG A 30 -2.16 23.67 -60.79
C ARG A 30 -1.38 24.97 -60.70
N VAL A 31 -1.77 25.84 -59.78
CA VAL A 31 -1.19 27.17 -59.65
C VAL A 31 -0.62 27.35 -58.24
N PRO A 32 0.55 27.98 -58.08
CA PRO A 32 1.08 28.33 -56.77
C PRO A 32 0.11 29.22 -55.97
N PRO A 33 -0.01 29.02 -54.65
CA PRO A 33 -0.95 29.73 -53.78
C PRO A 33 -0.76 31.26 -53.79
N GLU A 34 0.45 31.74 -54.02
CA GLU A 34 0.79 33.17 -54.04
C GLU A 34 0.18 33.95 -55.23
N LYS A 35 -0.25 33.25 -56.29
CA LYS A 35 -0.77 33.87 -57.51
C LYS A 35 -2.30 33.95 -57.56
N VAL A 36 -2.97 33.38 -56.57
CA VAL A 36 -4.42 33.29 -56.52
C VAL A 36 -4.91 33.77 -55.16
N TRP A 37 -6.17 34.21 -55.11
CA TRP A 37 -6.78 34.53 -53.83
C TRP A 37 -7.04 33.24 -53.03
N LEU A 38 -6.72 33.27 -51.73
CA LEU A 38 -6.96 32.17 -50.79
C LEU A 38 -7.81 32.67 -49.63
N PRO A 39 -8.77 31.86 -49.13
CA PRO A 39 -9.46 32.16 -47.89
C PRO A 39 -8.51 31.99 -46.70
N ASP A 40 -8.53 32.94 -45.78
CA ASP A 40 -7.69 33.00 -44.58
C ASP A 40 -8.28 32.18 -43.42
N ILE A 41 -8.52 30.88 -43.67
CA ILE A 41 -9.08 29.98 -42.66
C ILE A 41 -7.99 29.60 -41.65
N VAL A 42 -8.15 30.07 -40.41
CA VAL A 42 -7.21 29.84 -39.31
C VAL A 42 -7.85 29.09 -38.15
N LEU A 43 -7.00 28.46 -37.32
CA LEU A 43 -7.41 27.88 -36.05
C LEU A 43 -7.52 28.98 -34.98
N PHE A 44 -8.72 29.24 -34.47
CA PHE A 44 -8.96 30.28 -33.46
C PHE A 44 -8.43 29.92 -32.08
N ASN A 45 -8.61 28.66 -31.66
CA ASN A 45 -8.14 28.19 -30.36
C ASN A 45 -6.71 27.64 -30.45
N ASN A 46 -5.82 28.36 -31.14
CA ASN A 46 -4.41 28.00 -31.29
C ASN A 46 -3.63 28.24 -29.98
N ALA A 47 -2.70 27.35 -29.65
CA ALA A 47 -1.85 27.44 -28.46
C ALA A 47 -0.36 27.72 -28.76
N ASP A 48 0.08 27.67 -30.02
CA ASP A 48 1.48 27.84 -30.47
C ASP A 48 1.79 29.26 -30.98
N GLY A 49 0.76 30.05 -31.31
CA GLY A 49 0.91 31.39 -31.88
C GLY A 49 1.23 31.43 -33.38
N ASN A 50 1.49 30.27 -34.01
CA ASN A 50 1.60 30.16 -35.47
C ASN A 50 0.25 29.80 -36.09
N TYR A 51 -0.35 30.72 -36.83
CA TYR A 51 -1.66 30.55 -37.45
C TYR A 51 -1.60 30.08 -38.90
N GLU A 52 -0.41 30.02 -39.49
CA GLU A 52 -0.21 29.61 -40.88
C GLU A 52 -0.17 28.08 -41.03
N VAL A 53 -0.43 27.61 -42.26
CA VAL A 53 -0.30 26.20 -42.62
C VAL A 53 1.18 25.79 -42.70
N SER A 54 1.47 24.50 -42.48
CA SER A 54 2.86 24.01 -42.45
C SER A 54 3.51 23.96 -43.83
N PHE A 55 2.71 23.73 -44.88
CA PHE A 55 3.21 23.72 -46.27
C PHE A 55 2.15 24.28 -47.22
N TYR A 56 2.54 25.27 -48.00
CA TYR A 56 1.69 25.91 -49.01
C TYR A 56 1.70 25.08 -50.31
N SER A 57 0.81 24.11 -50.41
CA SER A 57 0.62 23.30 -51.63
C SER A 57 0.01 24.12 -52.77
N ASN A 58 0.25 23.70 -54.02
CA ASN A 58 -0.42 24.27 -55.18
C ASN A 58 -1.95 24.10 -55.10
N VAL A 59 -2.68 25.10 -55.60
CA VAL A 59 -4.13 25.07 -55.73
C VAL A 59 -4.49 24.39 -57.05
N VAL A 60 -5.45 23.48 -57.01
CA VAL A 60 -6.02 22.85 -58.21
C VAL A 60 -7.23 23.66 -58.64
N ILE A 61 -7.22 24.12 -59.88
CA ILE A 61 -8.27 24.95 -60.46
C ILE A 61 -8.93 24.16 -61.58
N GLU A 62 -10.26 24.05 -61.55
CA GLU A 62 -11.07 23.50 -62.63
C GLU A 62 -11.57 24.60 -63.57
N SER A 63 -11.79 24.26 -64.85
CA SER A 63 -12.25 25.19 -65.89
C SER A 63 -13.57 25.92 -65.58
N ASN A 64 -14.40 25.36 -64.71
CA ASN A 64 -15.65 25.95 -64.22
C ASN A 64 -15.44 27.05 -63.16
N GLY A 65 -14.19 27.30 -62.73
CA GLY A 65 -13.80 28.23 -61.68
C GLY A 65 -13.76 27.62 -60.27
N GLU A 66 -13.98 26.32 -60.13
CA GLU A 66 -13.82 25.65 -58.84
C GLU A 66 -12.34 25.54 -58.45
N MET A 67 -12.05 25.97 -57.23
CA MET A 67 -10.72 26.01 -56.64
C MET A 67 -10.68 24.98 -55.51
N LEU A 68 -9.67 24.12 -55.50
CA LEU A 68 -9.43 23.13 -54.45
C LEU A 68 -8.02 23.32 -53.87
N TRP A 69 -7.95 23.51 -52.56
CA TRP A 69 -6.70 23.65 -51.84
C TRP A 69 -6.66 22.75 -50.61
N VAL A 70 -5.60 21.94 -50.50
CA VAL A 70 -5.43 20.93 -49.44
C VAL A 70 -4.01 21.00 -48.87
N PRO A 71 -3.67 22.05 -48.11
CA PRO A 71 -2.36 22.18 -47.49
C PRO A 71 -2.25 21.23 -46.26
N PRO A 72 -1.15 20.50 -46.07
CA PRO A 72 -0.93 19.77 -44.82
C PRO A 72 -0.56 20.75 -43.70
N ALA A 73 -1.14 20.58 -42.53
CA ALA A 73 -0.91 21.44 -41.38
C ALA A 73 -0.78 20.65 -40.08
N ILE A 74 0.21 21.02 -39.26
CA ILE A 74 0.34 20.59 -37.88
C ILE A 74 -0.26 21.68 -36.99
N TYR A 75 -1.45 21.43 -36.46
CA TYR A 75 -2.12 22.35 -35.54
C TYR A 75 -1.85 21.98 -34.08
N LYS A 76 -1.66 23.01 -33.26
CA LYS A 76 -1.67 22.88 -31.80
C LYS A 76 -2.85 23.66 -31.23
N SER A 77 -3.91 22.96 -30.87
CA SER A 77 -5.11 23.55 -30.27
C SER A 77 -5.04 23.58 -28.74
N SER A 78 -5.61 24.61 -28.15
CA SER A 78 -5.92 24.69 -26.72
C SER A 78 -7.16 23.84 -26.42
N CYS A 79 -7.06 22.99 -25.40
CA CYS A 79 -8.12 22.09 -24.95
C CYS A 79 -8.05 21.98 -23.42
N ILE A 80 -9.20 22.09 -22.77
CA ILE A 80 -9.34 21.89 -21.32
C ILE A 80 -9.45 20.38 -21.08
N ILE A 81 -8.65 19.87 -20.16
CA ILE A 81 -8.59 18.43 -19.84
C ILE A 81 -9.26 18.21 -18.50
N ASP A 82 -10.23 17.30 -18.45
CA ASP A 82 -10.84 16.86 -17.19
C ASP A 82 -10.11 15.63 -16.66
N VAL A 83 -9.50 15.77 -15.49
CA VAL A 83 -8.69 14.71 -14.86
C VAL A 83 -9.43 13.94 -13.77
N GLU A 84 -10.73 14.18 -13.57
CA GLU A 84 -11.50 13.55 -12.49
C GLU A 84 -11.40 12.02 -12.50
N PHE A 85 -11.56 11.37 -13.66
CA PHE A 85 -11.55 9.92 -13.79
C PHE A 85 -10.25 9.33 -14.34
N PHE A 86 -9.15 10.08 -14.31
CA PHE A 86 -7.85 9.58 -14.77
C PHE A 86 -7.48 8.24 -14.10
N PRO A 87 -6.98 7.22 -14.82
CA PRO A 87 -6.64 7.17 -16.26
C PRO A 87 -7.80 6.65 -17.16
N PHE A 88 -9.00 6.49 -16.62
CA PHE A 88 -10.21 6.04 -17.33
C PHE A 88 -10.98 7.22 -17.94
N ASP A 89 -10.27 8.29 -18.28
CA ASP A 89 -10.82 9.56 -18.73
C ASP A 89 -11.16 9.59 -20.22
N GLU A 90 -12.22 10.32 -20.54
CA GLU A 90 -12.57 10.75 -21.89
C GLU A 90 -12.34 12.25 -22.02
N GLN A 91 -11.77 12.67 -23.13
CA GLN A 91 -11.48 14.07 -23.42
C GLN A 91 -12.21 14.50 -24.69
N THR A 92 -12.81 15.68 -24.64
CA THR A 92 -13.44 16.29 -25.81
C THR A 92 -12.71 17.58 -26.15
N CYS A 93 -11.91 17.54 -27.20
CA CYS A 93 -11.12 18.68 -27.64
C CYS A 93 -11.69 19.28 -28.92
N ALA A 94 -12.04 20.56 -28.88
CA ALA A 94 -12.53 21.26 -30.06
C ALA A 94 -11.37 21.82 -30.90
N MET A 95 -11.50 21.78 -32.22
CA MET A 95 -10.72 22.60 -33.15
C MET A 95 -11.67 23.56 -33.87
N ILE A 96 -11.45 24.86 -33.71
CA ILE A 96 -12.35 25.89 -34.21
C ILE A 96 -11.68 26.60 -35.39
N PHE A 97 -12.19 26.39 -36.59
CA PHE A 97 -11.74 27.06 -37.80
C PHE A 97 -12.68 28.18 -38.20
N GLY A 98 -12.12 29.25 -38.74
CA GLY A 98 -12.88 30.35 -39.33
C GLY A 98 -11.96 31.29 -40.08
N SER A 99 -12.56 32.19 -40.86
CA SER A 99 -11.81 33.31 -41.42
C SER A 99 -11.36 34.26 -40.30
N TRP A 100 -10.14 34.80 -40.43
CA TRP A 100 -9.62 35.79 -39.49
C TRP A 100 -10.09 37.21 -39.80
N THR A 101 -10.07 37.57 -41.09
CA THR A 101 -10.32 38.94 -41.58
C THR A 101 -11.74 39.14 -42.10
N PHE A 102 -12.38 38.11 -42.65
CA PHE A 102 -13.71 38.22 -43.25
C PHE A 102 -14.83 37.98 -42.24
N ASN A 103 -15.91 38.73 -42.42
CA ASN A 103 -17.12 38.62 -41.62
C ASN A 103 -18.04 37.50 -42.13
N LYS A 104 -19.06 37.19 -41.32
CA LYS A 104 -20.10 36.20 -41.62
C LYS A 104 -20.90 36.45 -42.92
N ASN A 105 -20.89 37.67 -43.44
CA ASN A 105 -21.59 38.05 -44.67
C ASN A 105 -20.70 37.93 -45.92
N GLU A 106 -19.37 37.83 -45.74
CA GLU A 106 -18.38 37.82 -46.82
C GLU A 106 -17.94 36.38 -47.10
N VAL A 107 -17.58 35.64 -46.06
CA VAL A 107 -17.19 34.23 -46.14
C VAL A 107 -18.16 33.38 -45.33
N ILE A 108 -18.87 32.50 -46.02
CA ILE A 108 -19.81 31.54 -45.43
C ILE A 108 -19.20 30.15 -45.50
N ILE A 109 -19.01 29.53 -44.34
CA ILE A 109 -18.45 28.18 -44.23
C ILE A 109 -19.59 27.17 -44.34
N SER A 110 -19.39 26.14 -45.16
CA SER A 110 -20.32 25.03 -45.33
C SER A 110 -19.56 23.70 -45.34
N TYR A 111 -20.29 22.61 -45.10
CA TYR A 111 -19.73 21.26 -45.12
C TYR A 111 -19.41 20.85 -46.56
N LEU A 112 -18.22 20.28 -46.78
CA LEU A 112 -17.84 19.74 -48.07
C LEU A 112 -18.66 18.46 -48.35
N GLY A 113 -19.54 18.51 -49.36
CA GLY A 113 -20.38 17.37 -49.74
C GLY A 113 -21.35 16.93 -48.64
N ASN A 114 -21.87 17.88 -47.84
CA ASN A 114 -22.77 17.65 -46.70
C ASN A 114 -22.23 16.73 -45.59
N LYS A 115 -20.94 16.35 -45.62
CA LYS A 115 -20.29 15.55 -44.58
C LYS A 115 -20.10 16.37 -43.31
N ARG A 116 -20.74 15.98 -42.23
CA ARG A 116 -20.57 16.60 -40.91
C ARG A 116 -19.41 15.97 -40.15
N GLN A 117 -19.10 14.71 -40.41
CA GLN A 117 -17.98 14.01 -39.78
C GLN A 117 -16.66 14.24 -40.53
N VAL A 118 -15.56 14.20 -39.78
CA VAL A 118 -14.20 14.23 -40.37
C VAL A 118 -13.93 12.92 -41.11
N GLU A 119 -13.31 13.03 -42.28
CA GLU A 119 -12.90 11.87 -43.06
C GLU A 119 -11.68 11.19 -42.44
N LEU A 120 -11.81 9.90 -42.11
CA LEU A 120 -10.79 9.13 -41.39
C LEU A 120 -10.10 8.09 -42.28
N ASN A 121 -10.13 8.27 -43.61
CA ASN A 121 -9.58 7.30 -44.56
C ASN A 121 -8.09 7.02 -44.30
N ASP A 122 -7.30 8.09 -44.12
CA ASP A 122 -5.87 8.05 -43.82
C ASP A 122 -5.56 8.19 -42.31
N TYR A 123 -6.52 7.89 -41.44
CA TYR A 123 -6.30 7.96 -40.00
C TYR A 123 -5.33 6.87 -39.52
N SER A 124 -4.27 7.28 -38.84
CA SER A 124 -3.35 6.40 -38.13
C SER A 124 -3.73 6.29 -36.65
N GLU A 125 -3.89 5.06 -36.17
CA GLU A 125 -4.26 4.80 -34.77
C GLU A 125 -3.16 5.26 -33.80
N SER A 126 -3.56 5.90 -32.70
CA SER A 126 -2.63 6.32 -31.65
C SER A 126 -2.36 5.18 -30.67
N ALA A 127 -1.14 5.15 -30.12
CA ALA A 127 -0.74 4.22 -29.05
C ALA A 127 -1.26 4.64 -27.66
N ILE A 128 -1.73 5.89 -27.51
CA ILE A 128 -2.10 6.48 -26.21
C ILE A 128 -3.61 6.73 -26.12
N TRP A 129 -4.25 7.03 -27.26
CA TRP A 129 -5.65 7.47 -27.32
C TRP A 129 -6.44 6.65 -28.34
N ASP A 130 -7.65 6.28 -27.97
CA ASP A 130 -8.68 5.73 -28.85
C ASP A 130 -9.58 6.88 -29.32
N LEU A 131 -9.81 6.97 -30.63
CA LEU A 131 -10.70 7.97 -31.22
C LEU A 131 -12.14 7.45 -31.19
N MET A 132 -13.01 8.14 -30.46
CA MET A 132 -14.41 7.73 -30.27
C MET A 132 -15.32 8.32 -31.34
N GLU A 133 -15.22 9.63 -31.59
CA GLU A 133 -16.01 10.34 -32.60
C GLU A 133 -15.40 11.70 -32.93
N VAL A 134 -15.68 12.21 -34.14
CA VAL A 134 -15.25 13.55 -34.58
C VAL A 134 -16.35 14.29 -35.36
N PRO A 135 -17.43 14.74 -34.70
CA PRO A 135 -18.46 15.56 -35.35
C PRO A 135 -17.98 16.99 -35.62
N GLY A 136 -18.39 17.52 -36.77
CA GLY A 136 -18.26 18.93 -37.15
C GLY A 136 -19.57 19.70 -36.99
N GLN A 137 -19.52 20.83 -36.30
CA GLN A 137 -20.65 21.72 -36.04
C GLN A 137 -20.35 23.13 -36.57
N LEU A 138 -21.28 23.70 -37.36
CA LEU A 138 -21.22 25.10 -37.75
C LEU A 138 -21.64 25.99 -36.57
N ILE A 139 -20.81 26.97 -36.24
CA ILE A 139 -21.03 27.91 -35.12
C ILE A 139 -21.11 29.34 -35.69
N HIS A 140 -21.68 30.28 -34.92
CA HIS A 140 -21.70 31.72 -35.23
C HIS A 140 -22.35 32.02 -36.60
N GLN A 141 -23.56 31.50 -36.82
CA GLN A 141 -24.30 31.73 -38.08
C GLN A 141 -23.50 31.30 -39.33
N LYS A 142 -22.79 30.17 -39.24
CA LYS A 142 -21.96 29.59 -40.33
C LYS A 142 -20.71 30.40 -40.68
N SER A 143 -20.23 31.28 -39.79
CA SER A 143 -18.94 31.97 -39.97
C SER A 143 -17.74 31.14 -39.48
N LYS A 144 -17.99 30.12 -38.63
CA LYS A 144 -16.97 29.24 -38.06
C LYS A 144 -17.45 27.79 -38.09
N ILE A 145 -16.50 26.86 -38.15
CA ILE A 145 -16.75 25.42 -38.02
C ILE A 145 -15.92 24.86 -36.86
N SER A 146 -16.55 24.05 -36.01
CA SER A 146 -15.90 23.40 -34.89
C SER A 146 -15.95 21.90 -35.03
N TYR A 147 -14.78 21.26 -35.03
CA TYR A 147 -14.67 19.81 -34.97
C TYR A 147 -14.40 19.40 -33.53
N GLN A 148 -15.32 18.65 -32.93
CA GLN A 148 -15.17 18.13 -31.57
C GLN A 148 -14.53 16.75 -31.65
N ILE A 149 -13.27 16.64 -31.26
CA ILE A 149 -12.54 15.38 -31.26
C ILE A 149 -12.72 14.74 -29.90
N LYS A 150 -13.51 13.66 -29.84
CA LYS A 150 -13.72 12.88 -28.63
C LYS A 150 -12.77 11.70 -28.62
N ILE A 151 -11.89 11.67 -27.62
CA ILE A 151 -10.85 10.65 -27.45
C ILE A 151 -10.93 10.02 -26.06
N ARG A 152 -10.59 8.74 -25.97
CA ARG A 152 -10.53 7.97 -24.72
C ARG A 152 -9.11 7.47 -24.50
N ARG A 153 -8.63 7.47 -23.26
CA ARG A 153 -7.26 7.05 -22.94
C ARG A 153 -7.12 5.52 -22.94
N LYS A 154 -6.00 5.02 -23.46
CA LYS A 154 -5.57 3.62 -23.27
C LYS A 154 -5.02 3.43 -21.86
N THR A 155 -5.73 2.66 -21.02
CA THR A 155 -5.50 2.58 -19.56
C THR A 155 -4.41 1.58 -19.15
N LEU A 156 -4.00 0.66 -20.02
CA LEU A 156 -3.15 -0.49 -19.67
C LEU A 156 -1.83 -0.06 -19.01
N PHE A 157 -1.13 0.91 -19.61
CA PHE A 157 0.15 1.43 -19.10
C PHE A 157 0.02 1.94 -17.66
N TYR A 158 -1.01 2.75 -17.40
CA TYR A 158 -1.27 3.32 -16.07
C TYR A 158 -1.81 2.29 -15.09
N THR A 159 -2.53 1.27 -15.57
CA THR A 159 -3.00 0.17 -14.71
C THR A 159 -1.82 -0.62 -14.14
N VAL A 160 -0.83 -0.94 -14.98
CA VAL A 160 0.35 -1.70 -14.55
C VAL A 160 1.29 -0.88 -13.67
N ILE A 161 1.53 0.39 -14.01
CA ILE A 161 2.54 1.21 -13.32
C ILE A 161 1.96 1.97 -12.13
N LEU A 162 0.66 2.32 -12.17
CA LEU A 162 0.03 3.10 -11.11
C LEU A 162 -0.93 2.29 -10.24
N ILE A 163 -1.88 1.57 -10.84
CA ILE A 163 -2.95 0.91 -10.07
C ILE A 163 -2.42 -0.34 -9.35
N ILE A 164 -1.67 -1.20 -10.03
CA ILE A 164 -1.14 -2.43 -9.40
C ILE A 164 -0.24 -2.12 -8.19
N PRO A 165 0.77 -1.24 -8.28
CA PRO A 165 1.63 -0.92 -7.14
C PRO A 165 0.86 -0.29 -5.98
N THR A 166 -0.13 0.56 -6.24
CA THR A 166 -0.92 1.20 -5.15
C THR A 166 -1.79 0.21 -4.40
N VAL A 167 -2.44 -0.71 -5.12
CA VAL A 167 -3.21 -1.81 -4.52
C VAL A 167 -2.28 -2.72 -3.70
N LEU A 168 -1.12 -3.09 -4.23
CA LEU A 168 -0.13 -3.90 -3.50
C LEU A 168 0.37 -3.20 -2.23
N MET A 169 0.66 -1.89 -2.30
CA MET A 169 1.07 -1.10 -1.15
C MET A 169 -0.02 -1.03 -0.08
N ALA A 170 -1.29 -0.91 -0.48
CA ALA A 170 -2.42 -0.97 0.45
C ALA A 170 -2.48 -2.33 1.17
N PHE A 171 -2.31 -3.44 0.45
CA PHE A 171 -2.25 -4.78 1.06
C PHE A 171 -1.03 -4.98 1.98
N LEU A 172 0.14 -4.47 1.60
CA LEU A 172 1.34 -4.50 2.46
C LEU A 172 1.12 -3.71 3.76
N SER A 173 0.39 -2.60 3.70
CA SER A 173 0.06 -1.82 4.91
C SER A 173 -0.81 -2.61 5.91
N MET A 174 -1.69 -3.47 5.42
CA MET A 174 -2.48 -4.38 6.26
C MET A 174 -1.62 -5.48 6.89
N LEU A 175 -0.67 -6.04 6.13
CA LEU A 175 0.21 -7.12 6.60
C LEU A 175 1.05 -6.74 7.83
N VAL A 176 1.24 -5.44 8.09
CA VAL A 176 1.87 -4.94 9.33
C VAL A 176 1.14 -5.44 10.58
N PHE A 177 -0.20 -5.53 10.57
CA PHE A 177 -1.01 -6.04 11.68
C PHE A 177 -1.03 -7.57 11.79
N TYR A 178 -0.47 -8.27 10.80
CA TYR A 178 -0.30 -9.72 10.87
C TYR A 178 1.03 -10.10 11.52
N LEU A 179 2.03 -9.21 11.47
CA LEU A 179 3.35 -9.46 12.02
C LEU A 179 3.35 -9.37 13.56
N PRO A 180 3.89 -10.38 14.27
CA PRO A 180 3.91 -10.38 15.73
C PRO A 180 4.80 -9.26 16.27
N ALA A 181 4.37 -8.61 17.35
CA ALA A 181 5.13 -7.56 18.03
C ALA A 181 6.43 -8.05 18.71
N GLU A 182 6.63 -9.37 18.78
CA GLU A 182 7.91 -9.99 19.18
C GLU A 182 9.03 -9.73 18.18
N ALA A 183 8.67 -9.55 16.90
CA ALA A 183 9.61 -9.19 15.87
C ALA A 183 9.85 -7.67 15.91
N ASN A 184 11.10 -7.27 16.10
CA ASN A 184 11.50 -5.85 16.07
C ASN A 184 11.31 -5.21 14.67
N GLU A 185 11.03 -6.01 13.64
CA GLU A 185 10.84 -5.57 12.24
C GLU A 185 9.48 -4.90 11.97
N LYS A 186 8.52 -4.95 12.90
CA LYS A 186 7.15 -4.41 12.69
C LYS A 186 7.14 -2.90 12.45
N ILE A 187 7.92 -2.14 13.22
CA ILE A 187 8.02 -0.68 13.08
C ILE A 187 8.78 -0.34 11.78
N THR A 188 9.88 -1.04 11.52
CA THR A 188 10.70 -0.85 10.32
C THR A 188 9.86 -1.02 9.06
N LEU A 189 9.10 -2.12 8.95
CA LEU A 189 8.20 -2.37 7.82
C LEU A 189 7.17 -1.23 7.64
N ALA A 190 6.56 -0.77 8.74
CA ALA A 190 5.57 0.31 8.69
C ALA A 190 6.17 1.64 8.17
N ILE A 191 7.36 2.01 8.65
CA ILE A 191 8.07 3.23 8.21
C ILE A 191 8.54 3.11 6.76
N SER A 192 9.08 1.95 6.36
CA SER A 192 9.50 1.71 4.97
C SER A 192 8.33 1.83 3.99
N ILE A 193 7.14 1.32 4.35
CA ILE A 193 5.93 1.46 3.54
C ILE A 193 5.51 2.93 3.44
N LEU A 194 5.57 3.71 4.52
CA LEU A 194 5.28 5.14 4.49
C LEU A 194 6.20 5.89 3.52
N LEU A 195 7.52 5.64 3.61
CA LEU A 195 8.51 6.29 2.75
C LEU A 195 8.26 5.94 1.28
N ALA A 196 8.02 4.67 0.97
CA ALA A 196 7.72 4.21 -0.38
C ALA A 196 6.42 4.85 -0.92
N LEU A 197 5.39 5.01 -0.08
CA LEU A 197 4.15 5.70 -0.44
C LEU A 197 4.40 7.18 -0.77
N VAL A 198 5.18 7.89 0.05
CA VAL A 198 5.55 9.30 -0.23
C VAL A 198 6.29 9.43 -1.55
N VAL A 199 7.27 8.55 -1.82
CA VAL A 199 7.98 8.54 -3.12
C VAL A 199 7.02 8.29 -4.28
N PHE A 200 6.08 7.35 -4.12
CA PHE A 200 5.09 7.05 -5.14
C PHE A 200 4.12 8.22 -5.38
N LEU A 201 3.71 8.93 -4.32
CA LEU A 201 2.90 10.14 -4.42
C LEU A 201 3.63 11.25 -5.20
N LEU A 202 4.93 11.43 -4.96
CA LEU A 202 5.77 12.37 -5.70
C LEU A 202 5.95 11.98 -7.18
N LEU A 203 5.94 10.68 -7.49
CA LEU A 203 5.93 10.22 -8.89
C LEU A 203 4.61 10.59 -9.56
N VAL A 204 3.48 10.35 -8.90
CA VAL A 204 2.14 10.63 -9.44
C VAL A 204 1.90 12.13 -9.64
N SER A 205 2.38 12.98 -8.75
CA SER A 205 2.27 14.44 -8.90
C SER A 205 3.04 14.99 -10.11
N LYS A 206 3.99 14.23 -10.67
CA LYS A 206 4.69 14.61 -11.91
C LYS A 206 3.95 14.16 -13.18
N ILE A 207 3.10 13.14 -13.08
CA ILE A 207 2.35 12.58 -14.22
C ILE A 207 1.05 13.36 -14.43
N LEU A 208 0.41 13.79 -13.35
CA LEU A 208 -0.83 14.57 -13.39
C LEU A 208 -0.52 16.06 -13.55
N PRO A 209 -1.22 16.80 -14.43
CA PRO A 209 -1.07 18.24 -14.52
C PRO A 209 -1.54 18.90 -13.20
N PRO A 210 -0.85 19.94 -12.72
CA PRO A 210 -1.31 20.70 -11.55
C PRO A 210 -2.57 21.48 -11.93
N THR A 211 -3.73 20.88 -11.66
CA THR A 211 -5.04 21.48 -11.91
C THR A 211 -5.76 21.66 -10.58
N SER A 212 -6.37 22.82 -10.36
CA SER A 212 -7.07 23.17 -9.12
C SER A 212 -8.56 22.81 -9.15
N ASP A 213 -9.09 22.50 -10.33
CA ASP A 213 -10.54 22.51 -10.55
C ASP A 213 -11.19 21.21 -10.07
N THR A 214 -10.54 20.07 -10.28
CA THR A 214 -11.00 18.77 -9.80
C THR A 214 -9.83 17.91 -9.30
N ILE A 215 -10.02 17.21 -8.17
CA ILE A 215 -9.03 16.25 -7.67
C ILE A 215 -9.22 14.92 -8.40
N PRO A 216 -8.19 14.37 -9.07
CA PRO A 216 -8.28 13.09 -9.75
C PRO A 216 -8.66 11.94 -8.82
N LEU A 217 -9.41 10.96 -9.33
CA LEU A 217 -9.82 9.76 -8.60
C LEU A 217 -8.61 9.03 -8.00
N MET A 218 -7.52 8.92 -8.76
CA MET A 218 -6.27 8.33 -8.28
C MET A 218 -5.63 9.13 -7.15
N ALA A 219 -5.73 10.45 -7.16
CA ALA A 219 -5.23 11.28 -6.07
C ALA A 219 -6.10 11.11 -4.81
N LYS A 220 -7.43 11.01 -4.95
CA LYS A 220 -8.34 10.67 -3.84
C LYS A 220 -7.97 9.31 -3.24
N TYR A 221 -7.64 8.32 -4.07
CA TYR A 221 -7.21 6.98 -3.62
C TYR A 221 -5.88 7.01 -2.86
N LEU A 222 -4.87 7.67 -3.41
CA LEU A 222 -3.57 7.80 -2.78
C LEU A 222 -3.63 8.55 -1.46
N LEU A 223 -4.47 9.59 -1.39
CA LEU A 223 -4.71 10.33 -0.14
C LEU A 223 -5.36 9.43 0.91
N MET A 224 -6.35 8.62 0.52
CA MET A 224 -6.97 7.64 1.43
C MET A 224 -5.92 6.67 2.00
N ILE A 225 -5.08 6.07 1.15
CA ILE A 225 -4.03 5.14 1.60
C ILE A 225 -3.01 5.87 2.48
N PHE A 226 -2.64 7.10 2.14
CA PHE A 226 -1.70 7.90 2.93
C PHE A 226 -2.23 8.12 4.36
N VAL A 227 -3.47 8.57 4.50
CA VAL A 227 -4.11 8.77 5.80
C VAL A 227 -4.21 7.45 6.56
N LEU A 228 -4.62 6.36 5.89
CA LEU A 228 -4.71 5.03 6.49
C LEU A 228 -3.36 4.55 7.02
N ASN A 229 -2.28 4.79 6.27
CA ASN A 229 -0.92 4.41 6.66
C ASN A 229 -0.43 5.17 7.90
N ILE A 230 -0.71 6.47 7.99
CA ILE A 230 -0.39 7.27 9.18
C ILE A 230 -1.13 6.74 10.41
N ILE A 231 -2.42 6.42 10.27
CA ILE A 231 -3.20 5.83 11.37
C ILE A 231 -2.60 4.47 11.75
N THR A 232 -2.22 3.63 10.78
CA THR A 232 -1.54 2.35 11.03
C THR A 232 -0.26 2.52 11.84
N ILE A 233 0.58 3.51 11.54
CA ILE A 233 1.81 3.77 12.29
C ILE A 233 1.49 4.17 13.75
N ILE A 234 0.54 5.08 13.97
CA ILE A 234 0.15 5.51 15.32
C ILE A 234 -0.36 4.31 16.13
N VAL A 235 -1.26 3.53 15.53
CA VAL A 235 -1.86 2.35 16.15
C VAL A 235 -0.82 1.27 16.45
N THR A 236 0.13 1.01 15.55
CA THR A 236 1.19 0.01 15.78
C THR A 236 2.10 0.41 16.94
N VAL A 237 2.43 1.70 17.10
CA VAL A 237 3.16 2.20 18.28
C VAL A 237 2.38 1.95 19.57
N ILE A 238 1.06 2.17 19.56
CA ILE A 238 0.19 1.87 20.71
C ILE A 238 0.17 0.37 21.02
N ILE A 239 0.05 -0.49 20.01
CA ILE A 239 0.06 -1.95 20.18
C ILE A 239 1.37 -2.41 20.79
N ILE A 240 2.50 -1.88 20.32
CA ILE A 240 3.83 -2.19 20.86
C ILE A 240 3.97 -1.70 22.30
N ASN A 241 3.47 -0.50 22.61
CA ASN A 241 3.44 -0.01 23.99
C ASN A 241 2.65 -0.96 24.91
N ILE A 242 1.48 -1.43 24.47
CA ILE A 242 0.65 -2.39 25.21
C ILE A 242 1.36 -3.74 25.35
N TYR A 243 2.03 -4.21 24.29
CA TYR A 243 2.76 -5.48 24.26
C TYR A 243 3.89 -5.55 25.29
N PHE A 244 4.64 -4.45 25.46
CA PHE A 244 5.74 -4.36 26.43
C PHE A 244 5.31 -3.92 27.84
N ARG A 245 4.01 -3.84 28.15
CA ARG A 245 3.54 -3.58 29.52
C ARG A 245 3.89 -4.72 30.45
N GLY A 246 4.41 -4.37 31.62
CA GLY A 246 4.79 -5.31 32.68
C GLY A 246 3.99 -5.09 33.96
N PRO A 247 3.96 -6.09 34.86
CA PRO A 247 3.25 -6.03 36.13
C PRO A 247 3.80 -4.97 37.10
N THR A 248 5.05 -4.53 36.92
CA THR A 248 5.69 -3.51 37.76
C THR A 248 5.30 -2.08 37.37
N THR A 249 4.98 -1.85 36.09
CA THR A 249 4.66 -0.51 35.57
C THR A 249 3.16 -0.26 35.48
N HIS A 250 2.36 -1.28 35.13
CA HIS A 250 0.93 -1.12 34.88
C HIS A 250 0.12 -2.26 35.53
N LYS A 251 -0.98 -1.89 36.20
CA LYS A 251 -2.00 -2.83 36.66
C LYS A 251 -3.09 -2.96 35.59
N MET A 252 -3.49 -4.19 35.25
CA MET A 252 -4.53 -4.41 34.26
C MET A 252 -5.91 -4.03 34.82
N PRO A 253 -6.65 -3.11 34.18
CA PRO A 253 -8.00 -2.76 34.60
C PRO A 253 -8.95 -3.96 34.44
N PRO A 254 -9.96 -4.12 35.32
CA PRO A 254 -10.94 -5.20 35.19
C PRO A 254 -11.73 -5.18 33.88
N TRP A 255 -11.99 -3.99 33.33
CA TRP A 255 -12.70 -3.83 32.06
C TRP A 255 -11.88 -4.35 30.87
N VAL A 256 -10.56 -4.15 30.87
CA VAL A 256 -9.64 -4.64 29.82
C VAL A 256 -9.68 -6.16 29.78
N TYR A 257 -9.65 -6.80 30.96
CA TYR A 257 -9.78 -8.25 31.08
C TYR A 257 -11.10 -8.76 30.50
N SER A 258 -12.22 -8.14 30.89
CA SER A 258 -13.55 -8.57 30.43
C SER A 258 -13.71 -8.43 28.91
N ILE A 259 -13.23 -7.32 28.31
CA ILE A 259 -13.39 -7.05 26.89
C ILE A 259 -12.39 -7.84 26.04
N PHE A 260 -11.09 -7.70 26.29
CA PHE A 260 -10.03 -8.23 25.43
C PHE A 260 -9.66 -9.69 25.71
N ILE A 261 -9.90 -10.20 26.92
CA ILE A 261 -9.56 -11.59 27.28
C ILE A 261 -10.80 -12.50 27.26
N CYS A 262 -12.00 -11.99 27.57
CA CYS A 262 -13.20 -12.82 27.61
C CYS A 262 -14.12 -12.66 26.39
N LYS A 263 -14.46 -11.44 25.96
CA LYS A 263 -15.46 -11.23 24.90
C LYS A 263 -14.89 -11.24 23.48
N LEU A 264 -13.85 -10.46 23.20
CA LEU A 264 -13.26 -10.31 21.87
C LEU A 264 -12.63 -11.58 21.27
N PRO A 265 -11.90 -12.42 22.02
CA PRO A 265 -11.31 -13.64 21.46
C PRO A 265 -12.37 -14.63 20.96
N LEU A 266 -13.57 -14.61 21.55
CA LEU A 266 -14.70 -15.44 21.16
C LEU A 266 -15.34 -14.93 19.86
N LEU A 267 -15.35 -13.61 19.64
CA LEU A 267 -15.75 -12.99 18.38
C LEU A 267 -14.72 -13.25 17.26
N LEU A 268 -13.42 -13.22 17.59
CA LEU A 268 -12.30 -13.34 16.66
C LEU A 268 -11.82 -14.79 16.44
N MET A 269 -12.54 -15.80 16.97
CA MET A 269 -12.18 -17.23 16.90
C MET A 269 -10.74 -17.54 17.34
N MET A 270 -10.21 -16.85 18.36
CA MET A 270 -8.88 -17.10 18.90
C MET A 270 -8.93 -18.08 20.07
N ASN A 271 -8.10 -19.13 20.02
CA ASN A 271 -7.92 -20.05 21.14
C ASN A 271 -7.11 -19.39 22.25
N ARG A 272 -7.69 -19.32 23.45
CA ARG A 272 -7.00 -18.84 24.64
C ARG A 272 -5.86 -19.81 25.00
N PRO A 273 -4.65 -19.32 25.33
CA PRO A 273 -3.64 -20.18 25.94
C PRO A 273 -4.19 -20.77 27.24
N GLN A 274 -4.18 -22.10 27.35
CA GLN A 274 -4.79 -22.81 28.46
C GLN A 274 -4.16 -22.37 29.80
N ASN A 275 -5.01 -22.02 30.76
CA ASN A 275 -4.59 -21.79 32.15
C ASN A 275 -4.12 -23.13 32.75
N VAL A 276 -2.83 -23.42 32.70
CA VAL A 276 -2.20 -24.62 33.32
C VAL A 276 -2.46 -24.70 34.85
N ASN A 277 -2.97 -23.63 35.48
CA ASN A 277 -3.20 -23.55 36.92
C ASN A 277 -4.55 -24.08 37.44
N LYS A 278 -5.47 -24.58 36.59
CA LYS A 278 -6.65 -25.27 37.14
C LYS A 278 -6.32 -26.66 37.72
N ASP A 279 -5.21 -27.27 37.31
CA ASP A 279 -4.85 -28.62 37.78
C ASP A 279 -4.03 -28.63 39.08
N PHE A 280 -3.42 -27.51 39.47
CA PHE A 280 -2.69 -27.43 40.75
C PHE A 280 -3.58 -27.03 41.94
N ASN A 281 -4.69 -26.32 41.70
CA ASN A 281 -5.60 -25.88 42.77
C ASN A 281 -6.74 -26.86 43.07
N SER A 282 -6.98 -27.89 42.24
CA SER A 282 -7.94 -28.96 42.59
C SER A 282 -7.38 -29.97 43.61
N LYS A 283 -6.06 -29.94 43.88
CA LYS A 283 -5.41 -30.74 44.93
C LYS A 283 -5.18 -29.99 46.25
N LYS A 284 -6.04 -29.01 46.58
CA LYS A 284 -6.13 -28.44 47.93
C LYS A 284 -7.59 -28.36 48.38
N PHE A 285 -8.17 -29.50 48.80
CA PHE A 285 -9.10 -29.54 49.93
C PHE A 285 -9.42 -30.97 50.39
N SER A 286 -8.80 -31.42 51.48
CA SER A 286 -9.49 -32.03 52.64
C SER A 286 -8.44 -32.51 53.66
N LEU A 287 -8.00 -31.60 54.53
CA LEU A 287 -7.46 -31.99 55.82
C LEU A 287 -8.28 -31.25 56.87
N ASN A 288 -9.29 -31.95 57.42
CA ASN A 288 -9.94 -31.55 58.67
C ASN A 288 -9.85 -32.72 59.65
N SER A 289 -9.05 -32.49 60.70
CA SER A 289 -9.02 -33.05 62.05
C SER A 289 -9.76 -34.36 62.37
N SER A 290 -8.99 -35.40 62.71
CA SER A 290 -9.14 -36.13 63.99
C SER A 290 -7.92 -37.03 64.27
N THR A 291 -7.27 -36.74 65.41
CA THR A 291 -6.55 -37.64 66.33
C THR A 291 -5.94 -38.94 65.80
N ILE A 292 -4.60 -39.00 65.67
CA ILE A 292 -3.83 -40.25 65.88
C ILE A 292 -2.52 -39.90 66.61
N GLN A 293 -2.41 -40.36 67.86
CA GLN A 293 -1.13 -40.50 68.55
C GLN A 293 -0.32 -41.64 67.93
N THR A 294 0.99 -41.54 68.16
CA THR A 294 2.01 -42.60 68.23
C THR A 294 2.80 -42.96 66.97
N LYS A 295 4.10 -42.59 67.04
CA LYS A 295 5.32 -43.31 66.61
C LYS A 295 5.25 -44.10 65.29
N GLN A 296 6.05 -43.69 64.29
CA GLN A 296 7.02 -44.57 63.62
C GLN A 296 7.93 -43.83 62.60
N ASN A 297 9.22 -43.84 62.92
CA ASN A 297 10.41 -44.03 62.08
C ASN A 297 10.40 -43.54 60.62
N PHE A 298 11.15 -42.46 60.39
CA PHE A 298 11.59 -41.99 59.08
C PHE A 298 12.67 -42.95 58.51
N LYS A 299 12.47 -43.44 57.27
CA LYS A 299 13.51 -44.05 56.44
C LYS A 299 13.58 -43.29 55.11
N PRO A 300 14.77 -42.84 54.65
CA PRO A 300 14.88 -42.16 53.37
C PRO A 300 15.04 -43.16 52.21
N GLY A 301 14.45 -42.82 51.07
CA GLY A 301 14.89 -43.28 49.75
C GLY A 301 13.97 -44.25 49.01
N LYS A 302 13.19 -43.72 48.06
CA LYS A 302 13.02 -44.35 46.74
C LYS A 302 12.90 -43.26 45.68
N PHE A 303 13.88 -43.26 44.77
CA PHE A 303 13.94 -42.43 43.57
C PHE A 303 12.63 -42.55 42.78
N ILE A 304 12.02 -41.42 42.45
CA ILE A 304 11.02 -41.37 41.37
C ILE A 304 11.82 -41.13 40.09
N GLU A 305 11.99 -42.20 39.31
CA GLU A 305 12.34 -42.13 37.89
C GLU A 305 11.30 -41.28 37.17
N MET A 306 11.71 -40.14 36.62
CA MET A 306 10.94 -39.47 35.59
C MET A 306 11.33 -40.07 34.24
N ASN A 307 10.43 -40.92 33.73
CA ASN A 307 10.46 -41.39 32.36
C ASN A 307 10.58 -40.20 31.39
N LYS A 308 11.68 -40.19 30.64
CA LYS A 308 11.86 -39.40 29.41
C LYS A 308 10.79 -39.84 28.41
N THR A 309 9.86 -38.95 28.06
CA THR A 309 9.31 -38.85 26.70
C THR A 309 8.56 -37.53 26.52
N LYS A 310 9.27 -36.51 26.02
CA LYS A 310 8.69 -35.56 25.07
C LYS A 310 9.81 -35.11 24.14
N LYS A 311 9.76 -35.64 22.91
CA LYS A 311 10.61 -35.27 21.77
C LYS A 311 10.50 -33.77 21.51
N TYR A 312 11.62 -33.07 21.52
CA TYR A 312 11.76 -31.82 20.79
C TYR A 312 11.96 -32.18 19.31
N PHE A 313 11.08 -31.66 18.44
CA PHE A 313 11.29 -31.68 17.00
C PHE A 313 12.35 -30.61 16.67
N HIS A 314 13.56 -31.03 16.29
CA HIS A 314 14.52 -30.19 15.58
C HIS A 314 14.48 -30.56 14.09
N HIS A 315 14.60 -29.55 13.23
CA HIS A 315 14.54 -29.65 11.77
C HIS A 315 15.76 -30.42 11.19
N PRO A 316 15.62 -31.20 10.11
CA PRO A 316 16.69 -32.02 9.55
C PRO A 316 17.49 -31.24 8.50
N ASN A 317 18.73 -30.84 8.83
CA ASN A 317 19.95 -31.00 8.02
C ASN A 317 21.08 -30.16 8.64
N CYS A 318 21.96 -30.79 9.43
CA CYS A 318 23.37 -30.42 9.46
C CYS A 318 24.16 -31.59 10.06
N SER A 319 25.15 -32.04 9.30
CA SER A 319 25.96 -33.23 9.50
C SER A 319 27.24 -32.94 10.29
N GLU A 320 27.59 -33.93 11.11
CA GLU A 320 28.94 -34.39 11.49
C GLU A 320 29.79 -33.62 12.54
N PHE A 321 30.11 -34.40 13.59
CA PHE A 321 31.45 -34.74 14.10
C PHE A 321 31.98 -34.14 15.43
N ILE A 322 32.21 -35.09 16.35
CA ILE A 322 33.24 -35.23 17.41
C ILE A 322 32.92 -34.77 18.84
N GLU A 323 33.08 -35.77 19.72
CA GLU A 323 33.05 -35.83 21.18
C GLU A 323 34.41 -35.38 21.80
N PRO A 324 34.68 -35.55 23.11
CA PRO A 324 34.94 -34.48 24.05
C PRO A 324 36.41 -34.40 24.51
N LEU A 325 36.81 -33.38 25.28
CA LEU A 325 37.96 -33.54 26.19
C LEU A 325 37.98 -32.53 27.36
N ILE A 326 38.13 -33.10 28.54
CA ILE A 326 38.50 -32.54 29.84
C ILE A 326 39.98 -32.09 29.77
N TYR A 327 40.37 -30.94 30.36
CA TYR A 327 41.48 -30.81 31.34
C TYR A 327 41.87 -29.34 31.68
N LEU A 328 41.97 -29.09 33.00
CA LEU A 328 42.85 -28.20 33.76
C LEU A 328 42.99 -26.69 33.47
N GLN A 329 42.84 -25.90 34.55
CA GLN A 329 43.97 -25.10 35.05
C GLN A 329 43.88 -24.83 36.56
N LYS A 330 44.98 -25.10 37.28
CA LYS A 330 45.24 -24.75 38.69
C LYS A 330 46.46 -23.83 38.76
N GLN A 331 46.56 -23.11 39.88
CA GLN A 331 47.68 -22.36 40.49
C GLN A 331 47.66 -20.83 40.28
N GLU A 332 48.01 -19.96 41.24
CA GLU A 332 48.31 -19.98 42.69
C GLU A 332 48.62 -18.51 43.09
N LYS A 333 48.40 -18.10 44.36
CA LYS A 333 49.40 -17.42 45.24
C LYS A 333 48.82 -16.72 46.50
N HIS A 334 49.16 -17.28 47.66
CA HIS A 334 49.76 -16.69 48.89
C HIS A 334 49.43 -15.26 49.39
N LYS A 335 48.97 -15.16 50.67
CA LYS A 335 49.64 -14.37 51.74
C LYS A 335 49.09 -14.65 53.16
N GLN A 336 49.99 -14.97 54.08
CA GLN A 336 49.77 -15.06 55.54
C GLN A 336 49.82 -13.66 56.20
N ARG A 337 49.18 -13.49 57.36
CA ARG A 337 49.72 -12.68 58.48
C ARG A 337 49.10 -13.06 59.83
N LEU A 338 50.01 -13.19 60.80
CA LEU A 338 49.85 -13.58 62.20
C LEU A 338 49.27 -12.47 63.08
N ARG A 339 48.57 -12.85 64.17
CA ARG A 339 48.67 -12.14 65.46
C ARG A 339 48.52 -13.10 66.63
N LYS A 340 49.56 -13.16 67.47
CA LYS A 340 49.67 -13.90 68.73
C LYS A 340 50.25 -12.94 69.78
N ARG A 341 49.66 -12.85 70.97
CA ARG A 341 50.21 -12.32 72.26
C ARG A 341 49.08 -12.43 73.31
N ARG A 342 49.24 -12.77 74.59
CA ARG A 342 50.24 -13.38 75.51
C ARG A 342 49.43 -13.50 76.84
N MET A 343 49.27 -14.67 77.47
CA MET A 343 50.08 -15.26 78.57
C MET A 343 49.90 -14.62 79.97
N SER A 344 49.32 -15.37 80.94
CA SER A 344 49.78 -15.52 82.34
C SER A 344 48.91 -16.54 83.16
N GLN A 345 49.48 -17.74 83.36
CA GLN A 345 49.62 -18.65 84.55
C GLN A 345 48.98 -18.30 85.94
N PRO A 346 48.90 -19.22 86.96
CA PRO A 346 49.18 -20.69 87.00
C PRO A 346 48.41 -21.60 88.05
N VAL A 347 48.78 -22.91 88.05
CA VAL A 347 48.82 -24.00 89.10
C VAL A 347 47.53 -24.58 89.77
N VAL A 348 47.30 -25.91 89.63
CA VAL A 348 47.44 -27.01 90.63
C VAL A 348 46.62 -28.26 90.19
N THR A 349 47.32 -29.38 90.00
CA THR A 349 46.86 -30.80 89.89
C THR A 349 46.69 -31.42 91.30
N PRO A 350 46.05 -32.60 91.55
CA PRO A 350 45.92 -33.78 90.66
C PRO A 350 44.56 -34.54 90.69
N ALA A 351 44.50 -35.59 89.87
CA ALA A 351 43.38 -36.47 89.52
C ALA A 351 42.84 -37.37 90.68
N PRO A 352 41.70 -38.09 90.53
CA PRO A 352 41.61 -39.29 89.66
C PRO A 352 40.28 -39.47 88.85
N PHE A 353 40.39 -40.17 87.71
CA PHE A 353 39.31 -40.83 86.94
C PHE A 353 38.73 -42.05 87.73
N PRO A 354 37.59 -42.70 87.34
CA PRO A 354 36.76 -42.56 86.13
C PRO A 354 35.21 -42.57 86.33
N SER A 355 34.45 -42.12 85.32
CA SER A 355 33.51 -42.96 84.53
C SER A 355 32.27 -42.20 84.00
N HIS A 356 31.88 -42.61 82.78
CA HIS A 356 30.68 -42.29 81.99
C HIS A 356 30.58 -40.95 81.24
N ARG A 357 30.88 -41.06 79.94
CA ARG A 357 30.45 -40.20 78.85
C ARG A 357 28.92 -40.06 78.83
N GLU A 358 28.43 -38.83 78.71
CA GLU A 358 27.28 -38.51 77.85
C GLU A 358 27.67 -37.35 76.93
N LEU A 359 27.65 -37.66 75.64
CA LEU A 359 27.83 -36.78 74.50
C LEU A 359 26.44 -36.60 73.89
N GLY A 360 25.95 -35.37 73.76
CA GLY A 360 24.81 -35.08 72.87
C GLY A 360 23.74 -34.19 73.46
N THR A 361 23.95 -32.88 73.44
CA THR A 361 22.86 -31.90 73.58
C THR A 361 23.09 -30.63 72.74
N GLU A 362 24.32 -30.16 72.55
CA GLU A 362 24.58 -28.93 71.76
C GLU A 362 24.50 -29.11 70.22
N ASP A 363 24.91 -30.26 69.68
CA ASP A 363 24.89 -30.51 68.23
C ASP A 363 23.47 -30.68 67.67
N SER A 364 22.49 -31.06 68.50
CA SER A 364 21.08 -31.20 68.07
C SER A 364 20.34 -29.87 68.01
N GLU A 365 20.68 -28.90 68.85
CA GLU A 365 20.13 -27.53 68.76
C GLU A 365 20.69 -26.77 67.56
N LEU A 366 21.99 -26.93 67.26
CA LEU A 366 22.62 -26.30 66.10
C LEU A 366 22.14 -26.93 64.77
N LEU A 367 21.84 -28.23 64.76
CA LEU A 367 21.21 -28.92 63.64
C LEU A 367 19.77 -28.45 63.42
N ASN A 368 19.00 -28.21 64.48
CA ASN A 368 17.64 -27.66 64.39
C ASN A 368 17.65 -26.24 63.81
N ASP A 369 18.57 -25.37 64.23
CA ASP A 369 18.72 -24.00 63.69
C ASP A 369 19.16 -24.00 62.21
N GLN A 370 20.03 -24.92 61.80
CA GLN A 370 20.41 -25.10 60.38
C GLN A 370 19.26 -25.63 59.52
N VAL A 371 18.46 -26.56 60.04
CA VAL A 371 17.27 -27.08 59.34
C VAL A 371 16.19 -26.01 59.23
N LEU A 372 15.94 -25.22 60.28
CA LEU A 372 15.03 -24.07 60.27
C LEU A 372 15.47 -23.03 59.22
N LYS A 373 16.75 -22.65 59.19
CA LYS A 373 17.29 -21.73 58.17
C LYS A 373 17.18 -22.29 56.75
N ALA A 374 17.35 -23.60 56.56
CA ALA A 374 17.16 -24.24 55.28
C ALA A 374 15.69 -24.29 54.85
N MET A 375 14.75 -24.52 55.78
CA MET A 375 13.31 -24.46 55.53
C MET A 375 12.88 -23.03 55.15
N ASP A 376 13.32 -22.01 55.88
CA ASP A 376 13.07 -20.60 55.56
C ASP A 376 13.67 -20.21 54.19
N ALA A 377 14.84 -20.73 53.85
CA ALA A 377 15.45 -20.52 52.54
C ALA A 377 14.62 -21.16 51.41
N VAL A 378 14.09 -22.38 51.63
CA VAL A 378 13.20 -23.05 50.67
C VAL A 378 11.87 -22.30 50.53
N ASP A 379 11.29 -21.82 51.63
CA ASP A 379 10.07 -21.01 51.60
C ASP A 379 10.28 -19.68 50.87
N CYS A 380 11.44 -19.03 51.08
CA CYS A 380 11.82 -17.84 50.32
C CYS A 380 11.96 -18.12 48.81
N ILE A 381 12.61 -19.23 48.43
CA ILE A 381 12.77 -19.64 47.03
C ILE A 381 11.41 -19.97 46.40
N THR A 382 10.54 -20.71 47.10
CA THR A 382 9.21 -21.05 46.57
C THR A 382 8.33 -19.81 46.41
N GLU A 383 8.38 -18.85 47.33
CA GLU A 383 7.67 -17.58 47.20
C GLU A 383 8.24 -16.70 46.08
N HIS A 384 9.56 -16.72 45.86
CA HIS A 384 10.18 -16.04 44.73
C HIS A 384 9.73 -16.64 43.39
N LEU A 385 9.80 -17.96 43.24
CA LEU A 385 9.32 -18.68 42.06
C LEU A 385 7.82 -18.45 41.82
N ARG A 386 7.02 -18.40 42.90
CA ARG A 386 5.59 -18.09 42.82
C ARG A 386 5.35 -16.69 42.28
N ARG A 387 6.05 -15.68 42.82
CA ARG A 387 5.97 -14.29 42.33
C ARG A 387 6.44 -14.16 40.88
N GLU A 388 7.50 -14.85 40.51
CA GLU A 388 8.01 -14.85 39.14
C GLU A 388 6.99 -15.47 38.17
N ASN A 389 6.36 -16.59 38.55
CA ASN A 389 5.31 -17.23 37.78
C ASN A 389 4.06 -16.34 37.61
N ILE A 390 3.64 -15.63 38.67
CA ILE A 390 2.52 -14.68 38.59
C ILE A 390 2.88 -13.51 37.65
N ASN A 391 4.08 -12.96 37.78
CA ASN A 391 4.56 -11.88 36.92
C ASN A 391 4.66 -12.31 35.46
N LYS A 392 5.12 -13.55 35.20
CA LYS A 392 5.14 -14.14 33.87
C LYS A 392 3.73 -14.25 33.28
N LYS A 393 2.77 -14.74 34.07
CA LYS A 393 1.37 -14.84 33.66
C LYS A 393 0.75 -13.49 33.30
N ILE A 394 0.99 -12.45 34.10
CA ILE A 394 0.47 -11.11 33.81
C ILE A 394 1.07 -10.54 32.52
N ARG A 395 2.36 -10.78 32.26
CA ARG A 395 2.98 -10.40 30.98
C ARG A 395 2.36 -11.13 29.80
N GLU A 396 2.13 -12.44 29.93
CA GLU A 396 1.46 -13.23 28.89
C GLU A 396 0.03 -12.73 28.61
N GLU A 397 -0.70 -12.30 29.64
CA GLU A 397 -2.03 -11.69 29.48
C GLU A 397 -1.97 -10.35 28.72
N TRP A 398 -1.02 -9.47 29.03
CA TRP A 398 -0.83 -8.21 28.26
C TRP A 398 -0.42 -8.47 26.81
N ARG A 399 0.46 -9.44 26.57
CA ARG A 399 0.82 -9.86 25.20
C ARG A 399 -0.38 -10.40 24.44
N PHE A 400 -1.22 -11.18 25.10
CA PHE A 400 -2.46 -11.69 24.51
C PHE A 400 -3.43 -10.56 24.18
N VAL A 401 -3.60 -9.57 25.07
CA VAL A 401 -4.39 -8.37 24.78
C VAL A 401 -3.86 -7.64 23.55
N ALA A 402 -2.53 -7.45 23.43
CA ALA A 402 -1.93 -6.83 22.25
C ALA A 402 -2.21 -7.63 20.96
N MET A 403 -2.10 -8.96 21.00
CA MET A 403 -2.43 -9.83 19.85
C MET A 403 -3.91 -9.75 19.44
N VAL A 404 -4.83 -9.68 20.42
CA VAL A 404 -6.27 -9.55 20.16
C VAL A 404 -6.58 -8.19 19.50
N ILE A 405 -5.95 -7.12 19.98
CA ILE A 405 -6.06 -5.78 19.40
C ILE A 405 -5.55 -5.78 17.96
N ASP A 406 -4.39 -6.37 17.71
CA ASP A 406 -3.77 -6.49 16.37
C ASP A 406 -4.71 -7.20 15.37
N ARG A 407 -5.33 -8.31 15.80
CA ARG A 407 -6.30 -9.08 14.99
C ARG A 407 -7.59 -8.33 14.72
N LEU A 408 -8.15 -7.65 15.74
CA LEU A 408 -9.34 -6.81 15.57
C LEU A 408 -9.09 -5.72 14.52
N LEU A 409 -7.96 -5.03 14.65
CA LEU A 409 -7.60 -3.93 13.75
C LEU A 409 -7.28 -4.43 12.35
N LEU A 410 -6.67 -5.61 12.21
CA LEU A 410 -6.49 -6.25 10.90
C LEU A 410 -7.84 -6.39 10.17
N TYR A 411 -8.90 -6.90 10.82
CA TYR A 411 -10.20 -7.05 10.17
C TYR A 411 -10.85 -5.70 9.83
N ILE A 412 -10.75 -4.70 10.71
CA ILE A 412 -11.26 -3.35 10.46
C ILE A 412 -10.55 -2.72 9.27
N PHE A 413 -9.21 -2.72 9.29
CA PHE A 413 -8.40 -2.13 8.22
C PHE A 413 -8.55 -2.90 6.91
N PHE A 414 -8.67 -4.23 6.94
CA PHE A 414 -8.98 -5.02 5.75
C PHE A 414 -10.31 -4.59 5.12
N GLY A 415 -11.37 -4.47 5.94
CA GLY A 415 -12.68 -4.02 5.46
C GLY A 415 -12.65 -2.61 4.86
N VAL A 416 -11.98 -1.66 5.53
CA VAL A 416 -11.81 -0.28 5.04
C VAL A 416 -10.96 -0.25 3.76
N THR A 417 -9.89 -1.03 3.69
CA THR A 417 -8.99 -1.06 2.53
C THR A 417 -9.69 -1.68 1.32
N VAL A 418 -10.25 -2.88 1.47
CA VAL A 418 -10.96 -3.56 0.37
C VAL A 418 -12.19 -2.79 -0.06
N GLY A 419 -13.00 -2.30 0.89
CA GLY A 419 -14.17 -1.47 0.60
C GLY A 419 -13.80 -0.16 -0.09
N GLY A 420 -12.73 0.50 0.35
CA GLY A 420 -12.21 1.72 -0.27
C GLY A 420 -11.69 1.49 -1.68
N THR A 421 -10.85 0.48 -1.89
CA THR A 421 -10.29 0.12 -3.20
C THR A 421 -11.40 -0.24 -4.18
N ILE A 422 -12.36 -1.08 -3.79
CA ILE A 422 -13.49 -1.46 -4.65
C ILE A 422 -14.38 -0.24 -4.92
N GLY A 423 -14.74 0.53 -3.89
CA GLY A 423 -15.61 1.69 -4.03
C GLY A 423 -15.04 2.74 -4.98
N ILE A 424 -13.74 3.02 -4.88
CA ILE A 424 -13.06 3.99 -5.75
C ILE A 424 -12.89 3.44 -7.17
N LEU A 425 -12.43 2.21 -7.35
CA LEU A 425 -12.26 1.64 -8.70
C LEU A 425 -13.61 1.48 -9.42
N CYS A 426 -14.66 1.08 -8.72
CA CYS A 426 -16.00 0.97 -9.30
C CYS A 426 -16.68 2.32 -9.52
N SER A 427 -16.18 3.41 -8.92
CA SER A 427 -16.68 4.75 -9.23
C SER A 427 -16.20 5.28 -10.58
N ALA A 428 -15.14 4.68 -11.14
CA ALA A 428 -14.65 5.05 -12.46
C ALA A 428 -15.64 4.57 -13.54
N PRO A 429 -16.14 5.46 -14.41
CA PRO A 429 -16.88 5.04 -15.58
C PRO A 429 -15.97 4.22 -16.49
N ASN A 430 -16.57 3.27 -17.23
CA ASN A 430 -15.90 2.53 -18.30
C ASN A 430 -14.66 1.70 -17.89
N ILE A 431 -14.48 1.39 -16.61
CA ILE A 431 -13.34 0.58 -16.12
C ILE A 431 -13.24 -0.81 -16.79
N PHE A 432 -14.38 -1.40 -17.17
CA PHE A 432 -14.46 -2.71 -17.84
C PHE A 432 -14.76 -2.61 -19.35
N GLU A 433 -14.85 -1.39 -19.90
CA GLU A 433 -15.19 -1.21 -21.31
C GLU A 433 -13.91 -1.16 -22.15
N ASN A 434 -13.63 -2.26 -22.84
CA ASN A 434 -12.55 -2.30 -23.83
C ASN A 434 -13.06 -1.77 -25.17
N VAL A 435 -12.35 -0.77 -25.72
CA VAL A 435 -12.66 -0.20 -27.03
C VAL A 435 -11.93 -0.99 -28.12
N ASN A 436 -12.67 -1.47 -29.11
CA ASN A 436 -12.08 -2.00 -30.34
C ASN A 436 -11.96 -0.87 -31.37
N GLN A 437 -10.79 -0.26 -31.43
CA GLN A 437 -10.55 0.95 -32.22
C GLN A 437 -10.85 0.75 -33.72
N THR A 438 -10.49 -0.40 -34.28
CA THR A 438 -10.74 -0.70 -35.70
C THR A 438 -12.23 -0.76 -36.03
N GLN A 439 -13.05 -1.30 -35.11
CA GLN A 439 -14.50 -1.33 -35.27
C GLN A 439 -15.11 0.07 -35.22
N VAL A 440 -14.67 0.90 -34.25
CA VAL A 440 -15.14 2.28 -34.10
C VAL A 440 -14.81 3.10 -35.36
N ILE A 441 -13.56 3.05 -35.84
CA ILE A 441 -13.16 3.77 -37.06
C ILE A 441 -13.98 3.30 -38.27
N THR A 442 -14.20 1.99 -38.41
CA THR A 442 -15.00 1.44 -39.50
C THR A 442 -16.44 1.95 -39.45
N GLN A 443 -17.02 2.05 -38.26
CA GLN A 443 -18.36 2.60 -38.07
C GLN A 443 -18.42 4.10 -38.40
N LEU A 444 -17.41 4.87 -38.00
CA LEU A 444 -17.31 6.30 -38.33
C LEU A 444 -17.17 6.51 -39.85
N LYS A 445 -16.32 5.73 -40.53
CA LYS A 445 -16.18 5.76 -41.99
C LYS A 445 -17.52 5.50 -42.69
N ARG A 446 -18.26 4.46 -42.26
CA ARG A 446 -19.60 4.15 -42.80
C ARG A 446 -20.61 5.26 -42.54
N SER A 447 -20.54 5.89 -41.37
CA SER A 447 -21.44 6.99 -41.00
C SER A 447 -21.19 8.23 -41.87
N ALA A 448 -19.92 8.57 -42.09
CA ALA A 448 -19.52 9.66 -42.99
C ALA A 448 -19.91 9.40 -44.46
N GLU A 449 -19.85 8.15 -44.92
CA GLU A 449 -20.32 7.77 -46.26
C GLU A 449 -21.84 7.85 -46.40
N ALA A 450 -22.60 7.52 -45.34
CA ALA A 450 -24.06 7.61 -45.35
C ALA A 450 -24.56 9.06 -45.45
N GLU A 451 -23.87 10.02 -44.84
CA GLU A 451 -24.17 11.45 -44.94
C GLU A 451 -24.00 12.00 -46.37
N MET A 452 -23.22 11.33 -47.25
CA MET A 452 -23.05 11.74 -48.65
C MET A 452 -24.28 11.47 -49.52
N LYS A 453 -25.16 10.53 -49.12
CA LYS A 453 -26.30 10.09 -49.92
C LYS A 453 -27.57 10.93 -49.71
N PHE A 454 -27.54 11.88 -48.78
CA PHE A 454 -28.63 12.78 -48.43
C PHE A 454 -28.19 14.24 -48.58
#